data_AF-A0AAC8TGX8-F1
#
_entry.id   AF-A0AAC8TGX8-F1
#
_cell.length_a   1.000
_cell.length_b   1.000
_cell.length_c   1.000
_cell.angle_alpha   90.00
_cell.angle_beta   90.00
_cell.angle_gamma   90.00
#
_symmetry.space_group_name_H-M   'P 1'
#
loop_
_entity.id
_entity.type
_entity.pdbx_description
1 polymer ?
#
loop_
_entity_poly.entity_id
_entity_poly.type
_entity_poly.pdbx_seq_one_letter_code
_entity_poly.pdbx_strand_id
1 'polypeptide(L)'
;MRDFVEIVRQDTEVIRSLLETGEPPERIRAAWALALRLGGTVRPELIQGSLAEPHPGVRRHLVVVLAGYQERVVLATLARQDFDADVRAVACQYLGTLGGPEDAESWRVLHERLESDASAEVRRTAIAYLPPHIPAFLRGAVAARTGDESLDVRRAAVDKLMEWAGLLRHGPSEEEFEARLNLEPDFDPVEVLKFVLTLYRMHWKEAELPWECLRPFTQSGEPDPYWDTQLLELLEPLSQFYRAMWSLELLEPRSEPEADAWVLEVALRFWRKPSQGDETKINWVALAAEEALKCLKARFEAGYLKVLDARGKALARELREALDLARRQALEDHRSRCEQPEHGECFGKEWSLDGMMAVLLELSGPEEQRTDG
;
A
#
# COMPACT_ATOMS: atom_id res chain seq x y z
N MET A 1 35.88 27.63 16.38
CA MET A 1 35.45 26.70 15.31
C MET A 1 35.62 27.42 14.00
N ARG A 2 36.44 26.88 13.10
CA ARG A 2 36.68 27.51 11.79
C ARG A 2 35.47 27.32 10.87
N ASP A 3 35.14 28.34 10.09
CA ASP A 3 34.10 28.19 9.06
C ASP A 3 34.63 27.43 7.83
N PHE A 4 33.74 27.16 6.86
CA PHE A 4 34.12 26.41 5.67
C PHE A 4 35.09 27.18 4.76
N VAL A 5 34.92 28.50 4.62
CA VAL A 5 35.77 29.35 3.78
C VAL A 5 37.17 29.43 4.35
N GLU A 6 37.30 29.52 5.67
CA GLU A 6 38.57 29.49 6.39
C GLU A 6 39.32 28.18 6.16
N ILE A 7 38.62 27.04 6.20
CA ILE A 7 39.21 25.71 5.96
C ILE A 7 39.66 25.55 4.51
N VAL A 8 38.81 25.95 3.55
CA VAL A 8 39.13 25.85 2.11
C VAL A 8 40.30 26.74 1.69
N ARG A 9 40.70 27.73 2.51
CA ARG A 9 41.90 28.54 2.28
C ARG A 9 43.19 27.97 2.87
N GLN A 10 43.10 26.93 3.71
CA GLN A 10 44.28 26.32 4.33
C GLN A 10 45.04 25.45 3.33
N ASP A 11 46.31 25.18 3.64
CA ASP A 11 47.11 24.18 2.93
C ASP A 11 46.52 22.78 3.08
N THR A 12 46.70 21.94 2.06
CA THR A 12 46.11 20.60 2.02
C THR A 12 46.49 19.74 3.24
N GLU A 13 47.73 19.84 3.71
CA GLU A 13 48.18 19.13 4.92
C GLU A 13 47.45 19.58 6.19
N VAL A 14 47.11 20.87 6.30
CA VAL A 14 46.30 21.38 7.41
C VAL A 14 44.88 20.83 7.32
N ILE A 15 44.30 20.73 6.12
CA ILE A 15 42.96 20.16 5.94
C ILE A 15 42.95 18.66 6.28
N ARG A 16 43.98 17.90 5.89
CA ARG A 16 44.14 16.48 6.30
C ARG A 16 44.25 16.34 7.81
N SER A 17 45.07 17.16 8.46
CA SER A 17 45.17 17.17 9.93
C SER A 17 43.83 17.49 10.61
N LEU A 18 43.04 18.40 10.04
CA LEU A 18 41.69 18.68 10.52
C LEU A 18 40.73 17.51 10.30
N LEU A 19 40.86 16.74 9.22
CA LEU A 19 40.06 15.53 8.98
C LEU A 19 40.36 14.44 10.01
N GLU A 20 41.62 14.30 10.43
CA GLU A 20 42.03 13.27 11.38
C GLU A 20 41.71 13.64 12.83
N THR A 21 41.99 14.90 13.22
CA THR A 21 42.04 15.31 14.63
C THR A 21 41.11 16.45 15.00
N GLY A 22 40.42 17.05 14.02
CA GLY A 22 39.51 18.16 14.25
C GLY A 22 38.25 17.76 15.02
N GLU A 23 37.53 18.76 15.52
CA GLU A 23 36.19 18.56 16.08
C GLU A 23 35.23 18.05 14.98
N PRO A 24 34.13 17.34 15.31
CA PRO A 24 33.23 16.77 14.29
C PRO A 24 32.79 17.76 13.18
N PRO A 25 32.41 19.03 13.47
CA PRO A 25 32.10 20.01 12.44
C PRO A 25 33.29 20.37 11.54
N GLU A 26 34.51 20.37 12.08
CA GLU A 26 35.74 20.65 11.33
C GLU A 26 36.12 19.46 10.45
N ARG A 27 35.97 18.23 10.94
CA ARG A 27 36.18 17.00 10.16
C ARG A 27 35.23 16.90 8.96
N ILE A 28 33.95 17.24 9.16
CA ILE A 28 32.98 17.33 8.06
C ILE A 28 33.47 18.32 7.01
N ARG A 29 33.76 19.57 7.41
CA ARG A 29 34.22 20.62 6.49
C ARG A 29 35.54 20.24 5.80
N ALA A 30 36.46 19.60 6.51
CA ALA A 30 37.72 19.12 5.97
C ALA A 30 37.51 18.05 4.90
N ALA A 31 36.62 17.06 5.14
CA ALA A 31 36.27 16.05 4.16
C ALA A 31 35.72 16.66 2.86
N TRP A 32 34.78 17.61 2.98
CA TRP A 32 34.23 18.34 1.83
C TRP A 32 35.29 19.18 1.10
N ALA A 33 36.12 19.90 1.85
CA ALA A 33 37.18 20.74 1.27
C ALA A 33 38.22 19.90 0.51
N LEU A 34 38.63 18.75 1.06
CA LEU A 34 39.53 17.82 0.37
C LEU A 34 38.87 17.23 -0.87
N ALA A 35 37.61 16.80 -0.78
CA ALA A 35 36.88 16.24 -1.91
C ALA A 35 36.79 17.24 -3.08
N LEU A 36 36.43 18.50 -2.80
CA LEU A 36 36.35 19.54 -3.83
C LEU A 36 37.72 19.90 -4.41
N ARG A 37 38.77 19.92 -3.59
CA ARG A 37 40.11 20.34 -4.01
C ARG A 37 40.85 19.25 -4.79
N LEU A 38 40.77 18.01 -4.31
CA LEU A 38 41.59 16.90 -4.78
C LEU A 38 40.81 15.94 -5.69
N GLY A 39 39.48 16.05 -5.72
CA GLY A 39 38.60 15.16 -6.47
C GLY A 39 38.84 13.70 -6.09
N GLY A 40 38.80 12.80 -7.08
CA GLY A 40 38.96 11.37 -6.87
C GLY A 40 40.28 10.93 -6.22
N THR A 41 41.31 11.80 -6.14
CA THR A 41 42.59 11.43 -5.54
C THR A 41 42.54 11.25 -4.02
N VAL A 42 41.60 11.91 -3.33
CA VAL A 42 41.41 11.72 -1.87
C VAL A 42 40.53 10.51 -1.52
N ARG A 43 39.94 9.84 -2.52
CA ARG A 43 38.98 8.74 -2.32
C ARG A 43 39.47 7.66 -1.34
N PRO A 44 40.70 7.09 -1.45
CA PRO A 44 41.14 6.04 -0.53
C PRO A 44 41.19 6.51 0.94
N GLU A 45 41.61 7.75 1.17
CA GLU A 45 41.68 8.38 2.49
C GLU A 45 40.27 8.54 3.09
N LEU A 46 39.30 9.01 2.29
CA LEU A 46 37.92 9.15 2.74
C LEU A 46 37.22 7.81 2.98
N ILE A 47 37.53 6.78 2.19
CA ILE A 47 37.02 5.43 2.41
C ILE A 47 37.50 4.91 3.76
N GLN A 48 38.81 4.94 4.00
CA GLN A 48 39.38 4.50 5.27
C GLN A 48 38.84 5.32 6.44
N GLY A 49 38.78 6.65 6.29
CA GLY A 49 38.20 7.55 7.28
C GLY A 49 36.75 7.21 7.62
N SER A 50 35.92 6.90 6.63
CA SER A 50 34.50 6.59 6.86
C SER A 50 34.27 5.32 7.69
N LEU A 51 35.13 4.32 7.54
CA LEU A 51 35.04 3.06 8.28
C LEU A 51 35.61 3.17 9.71
N ALA A 52 36.55 4.08 9.93
CA ALA A 52 37.20 4.30 11.23
C ALA A 52 36.58 5.45 12.04
N GLU A 53 35.75 6.30 11.43
CA GLU A 53 35.21 7.51 12.05
C GLU A 53 34.25 7.18 13.20
N PRO A 54 34.56 7.60 14.45
CA PRO A 54 33.71 7.28 15.61
C PRO A 54 32.37 8.03 15.63
N HIS A 55 32.32 9.25 15.10
CA HIS A 55 31.15 10.11 15.21
C HIS A 55 30.14 9.86 14.08
N PRO A 56 28.89 9.44 14.37
CA PRO A 56 27.92 9.06 13.34
C PRO A 56 27.56 10.23 12.42
N GLY A 57 27.45 11.45 12.96
CA GLY A 57 27.24 12.65 12.15
C GLY A 57 28.34 12.88 11.10
N VAL A 58 29.60 12.57 11.40
CA VAL A 58 30.70 12.70 10.42
C VAL A 58 30.60 11.58 9.40
N ARG A 59 30.31 10.33 9.82
CA ARG A 59 30.07 9.20 8.90
C ARG A 59 28.93 9.48 7.91
N ARG A 60 27.82 10.07 8.36
CA ARG A 60 26.70 10.49 7.48
C ARG A 60 27.17 11.45 6.39
N HIS A 61 28.01 12.42 6.72
CA HIS A 61 28.55 13.33 5.70
C HIS A 61 29.57 12.67 4.79
N LEU A 62 30.41 11.76 5.31
CA LEU A 62 31.33 10.97 4.51
C LEU A 62 30.58 10.07 3.51
N VAL A 63 29.44 9.49 3.90
CA VAL A 63 28.54 8.76 2.99
C VAL A 63 28.13 9.63 1.81
N VAL A 64 27.74 10.89 2.03
CA VAL A 64 27.35 11.81 0.96
C VAL A 64 28.51 12.07 -0.01
N VAL A 65 29.70 12.34 0.53
CA VAL A 65 30.90 12.61 -0.29
C VAL A 65 31.28 11.37 -1.10
N LEU A 66 31.27 10.19 -0.47
CA LEU A 66 31.58 8.90 -1.11
C LEU A 66 30.52 8.48 -2.14
N ALA A 67 29.26 8.85 -1.93
CA ALA A 67 28.21 8.71 -2.94
C ALA A 67 28.50 9.57 -4.18
N GLY A 68 29.03 10.78 -4.00
CA GLY A 68 29.52 11.62 -5.10
C GLY A 68 30.64 10.97 -5.93
N TYR A 69 31.43 10.08 -5.33
CA TYR A 69 32.44 9.27 -6.01
C TYR A 69 31.94 7.91 -6.51
N GLN A 70 30.66 7.60 -6.28
CA GLN A 70 30.05 6.31 -6.60
C GLN A 70 30.71 5.12 -5.86
N GLU A 71 31.11 5.31 -4.59
CA GLU A 71 31.68 4.24 -3.74
C GLU A 71 30.65 3.23 -3.24
N ARG A 72 29.95 2.55 -4.15
CA ARG A 72 28.82 1.68 -3.79
C ARG A 72 29.20 0.55 -2.83
N VAL A 73 30.42 0.03 -2.92
CA VAL A 73 30.93 -1.02 -2.01
C VAL A 73 30.98 -0.52 -0.56
N VAL A 74 31.47 0.70 -0.34
CA VAL A 74 31.58 1.29 1.00
C VAL A 74 30.20 1.70 1.51
N LEU A 75 29.35 2.25 0.64
CA LEU A 75 27.94 2.53 0.97
C LEU A 75 27.19 1.27 1.38
N ALA A 76 27.36 0.16 0.64
CA ALA A 76 26.77 -1.14 0.97
C ALA A 76 27.29 -1.69 2.30
N THR A 77 28.56 -1.44 2.62
CA THR A 77 29.17 -1.85 3.89
C THR A 77 28.54 -1.07 5.06
N LEU A 78 28.48 0.26 4.95
CA LEU A 78 27.88 1.12 5.97
C LEU A 78 26.38 0.84 6.14
N ALA A 79 25.63 0.66 5.04
CA ALA A 79 24.22 0.27 5.08
C ALA A 79 24.01 -1.06 5.81
N ARG A 80 24.92 -2.04 5.68
CA ARG A 80 24.78 -3.33 6.36
C ARG A 80 25.18 -3.32 7.82
N GLN A 81 26.25 -2.60 8.17
CA GLN A 81 27.01 -2.87 9.39
C GLN A 81 27.14 -1.68 10.32
N ASP A 82 26.80 -0.46 9.89
CA ASP A 82 26.93 0.70 10.79
C ASP A 82 25.99 0.55 11.99
N PHE A 83 26.50 0.83 13.19
CA PHE A 83 25.71 0.75 14.42
C PHE A 83 24.62 1.83 14.46
N ASP A 84 24.88 2.98 13.84
CA ASP A 84 23.98 4.11 13.85
C ASP A 84 22.94 4.00 12.72
N ALA A 85 21.65 4.07 13.09
CA ALA A 85 20.56 3.89 12.15
C ALA A 85 20.49 5.01 11.10
N ASP A 86 20.89 6.24 11.45
CA ASP A 86 20.87 7.34 10.49
C ASP A 86 21.97 7.18 9.45
N VAL A 87 23.14 6.67 9.84
CA VAL A 87 24.21 6.33 8.87
C VAL A 87 23.73 5.25 7.91
N ARG A 88 23.09 4.19 8.43
CA ARG A 88 22.52 3.13 7.57
C ARG A 88 21.45 3.69 6.62
N ALA A 89 20.54 4.53 7.13
CA ALA A 89 19.48 5.13 6.32
C ALA A 89 20.03 5.99 5.19
N VAL A 90 20.99 6.89 5.48
CA VAL A 90 21.63 7.73 4.45
C VAL A 90 22.39 6.86 3.43
N ALA A 91 23.06 5.80 3.88
CA ALA A 91 23.71 4.85 2.95
C ALA A 91 22.69 4.14 2.04
N CYS A 92 21.54 3.68 2.58
CA CYS A 92 20.44 3.11 1.80
C CYS A 92 19.88 4.09 0.77
N GLN A 93 19.67 5.36 1.17
CA GLN A 93 19.22 6.41 0.24
C GLN A 93 20.12 6.50 -0.99
N TYR A 94 21.44 6.56 -0.79
CA TYR A 94 22.38 6.69 -1.90
C TYR A 94 22.54 5.40 -2.69
N LEU A 95 22.46 4.22 -2.06
CA LEU A 95 22.43 2.95 -2.79
C LEU A 95 21.21 2.86 -3.71
N GLY A 96 20.03 3.26 -3.23
CA GLY A 96 18.81 3.29 -4.05
C GLY A 96 18.92 4.28 -5.21
N THR A 97 19.44 5.48 -4.94
CA THR A 97 19.57 6.55 -5.93
C THR A 97 20.63 6.26 -6.99
N LEU A 98 21.75 5.63 -6.61
CA LEU A 98 22.87 5.34 -7.50
C LEU A 98 22.75 3.97 -8.20
N GLY A 99 21.92 3.08 -7.66
CA GLY A 99 21.74 1.72 -8.16
C GLY A 99 21.22 1.72 -9.59
N GLY A 100 21.95 1.04 -10.48
CA GLY A 100 21.50 0.75 -11.84
C GLY A 100 20.90 -0.66 -11.93
N PRO A 101 20.26 -1.03 -13.06
CA PRO A 101 19.70 -2.37 -13.24
C PRO A 101 20.69 -3.51 -12.94
N GLU A 102 21.96 -3.31 -13.28
CA GLU A 102 23.05 -4.28 -13.10
C GLU A 102 23.64 -4.32 -11.67
N ASP A 103 23.19 -3.45 -10.76
CA ASP A 103 23.76 -3.31 -9.42
C ASP A 103 23.15 -4.29 -8.41
N ALA A 104 23.36 -5.58 -8.68
CA ALA A 104 22.81 -6.67 -7.88
C ALA A 104 23.17 -6.56 -6.39
N GLU A 105 24.36 -6.05 -6.08
CA GLU A 105 24.83 -5.93 -4.69
C GLU A 105 24.06 -4.84 -3.92
N SER A 106 23.85 -3.67 -4.53
CA SER A 106 23.02 -2.62 -3.93
C SER A 106 21.58 -3.11 -3.71
N TRP A 107 21.00 -3.83 -4.68
CA TRP A 107 19.66 -4.39 -4.55
C TRP A 107 19.55 -5.43 -3.45
N ARG A 108 20.56 -6.30 -3.30
CA ARG A 108 20.62 -7.27 -2.21
C ARG A 108 20.67 -6.59 -0.84
N VAL A 109 21.49 -5.55 -0.69
CA VAL A 109 21.59 -4.78 0.58
C VAL A 109 20.25 -4.15 0.93
N LEU A 110 19.62 -3.48 -0.04
CA LEU A 110 18.34 -2.82 0.20
C LEU A 110 17.26 -3.84 0.58
N HIS A 111 17.20 -4.99 -0.10
CA HIS A 111 16.31 -6.07 0.29
C HIS A 111 16.55 -6.55 1.74
N GLU A 112 17.80 -6.80 2.13
CA GLU A 112 18.14 -7.19 3.50
C GLU A 112 17.68 -6.14 4.53
N ARG A 113 17.85 -4.85 4.21
CA ARG A 113 17.43 -3.76 5.08
C ARG A 113 15.91 -3.66 5.20
N LEU A 114 15.18 -3.81 4.09
CA LEU A 114 13.72 -3.86 4.11
C LEU A 114 13.21 -5.01 4.98
N GLU A 115 13.84 -6.18 4.88
CA GLU A 115 13.38 -7.38 5.59
C GLU A 115 13.70 -7.38 7.09
N SER A 116 14.87 -6.86 7.48
CA SER A 116 15.43 -7.18 8.81
C SER A 116 16.00 -6.01 9.60
N ASP A 117 16.04 -4.78 9.05
CA ASP A 117 16.56 -3.66 9.84
C ASP A 117 15.59 -3.31 10.98
N ALA A 118 16.10 -3.25 12.21
CA ALA A 118 15.31 -2.91 13.39
C ALA A 118 14.79 -1.47 13.35
N SER A 119 15.46 -0.58 12.61
CA SER A 119 15.03 0.82 12.49
C SER A 119 14.00 0.98 11.37
N ALA A 120 12.80 1.41 11.76
CA ALA A 120 11.76 1.82 10.81
C ALA A 120 12.25 2.90 9.84
N GLU A 121 13.13 3.81 10.28
CA GLU A 121 13.67 4.87 9.42
C GLU A 121 14.58 4.32 8.31
N VAL A 122 15.35 3.26 8.61
CA VAL A 122 16.17 2.59 7.59
C VAL A 122 15.27 1.88 6.59
N ARG A 123 14.27 1.11 7.06
CA ARG A 123 13.30 0.43 6.18
C ARG A 123 12.57 1.43 5.29
N ARG A 124 12.04 2.50 5.86
CA ARG A 124 11.35 3.59 5.16
C ARG A 124 12.24 4.22 4.09
N THR A 125 13.48 4.56 4.44
CA THR A 125 14.44 5.19 3.52
C THR A 125 14.85 4.25 2.39
N ALA A 126 15.03 2.95 2.69
CA ALA A 126 15.30 1.93 1.70
C ALA A 126 14.17 1.75 0.68
N ILE A 127 12.94 2.16 1.00
CA ILE A 127 11.81 2.22 0.05
C ILE A 127 11.83 3.55 -0.72
N ALA A 128 11.87 4.67 0.00
CA ALA A 128 11.57 6.00 -0.54
C ALA A 128 12.45 6.41 -1.73
N TYR A 129 13.69 5.93 -1.77
CA TYR A 129 14.68 6.28 -2.79
C TYR A 129 14.88 5.22 -3.88
N LEU A 130 14.03 4.20 -3.93
CA LEU A 130 14.10 3.22 -5.01
C LEU A 130 13.62 3.81 -6.33
N PRO A 131 14.36 3.60 -7.44
CA PRO A 131 13.93 3.99 -8.77
C PRO A 131 12.82 3.05 -9.28
N PRO A 132 12.12 3.40 -10.37
CA PRO A 132 11.08 2.55 -10.96
C PRO A 132 11.61 1.23 -11.55
N HIS A 133 12.85 1.25 -12.05
CA HIS A 133 13.50 0.10 -12.67
C HIS A 133 14.34 -0.66 -11.65
N ILE A 134 13.67 -1.46 -10.82
CA ILE A 134 14.30 -2.36 -9.85
C ILE A 134 13.97 -3.82 -10.16
N PRO A 135 14.77 -4.78 -9.66
CA PRO A 135 14.44 -6.20 -9.80
C PRO A 135 13.10 -6.57 -9.15
N ALA A 136 12.40 -7.55 -9.73
CA ALA A 136 11.08 -8.00 -9.27
C ALA A 136 11.07 -8.43 -7.79
N PHE A 137 12.12 -9.09 -7.30
CA PHE A 137 12.20 -9.50 -5.90
C PHE A 137 12.16 -8.31 -4.94
N LEU A 138 12.82 -7.19 -5.30
CA LEU A 138 12.85 -6.00 -4.47
C LEU A 138 11.50 -5.26 -4.53
N ARG A 139 10.82 -5.28 -5.68
CA ARG A 139 9.43 -4.80 -5.80
C ARG A 139 8.48 -5.61 -4.91
N GLY A 140 8.62 -6.92 -4.88
CA GLY A 140 7.88 -7.81 -3.97
C GLY A 140 8.14 -7.51 -2.49
N ALA A 141 9.39 -7.25 -2.11
CA ALA A 141 9.73 -6.85 -0.74
C ALA A 141 9.07 -5.52 -0.34
N VAL A 142 9.04 -4.53 -1.25
CA VAL A 142 8.30 -3.27 -1.01
C VAL A 142 6.80 -3.54 -0.83
N ALA A 143 6.18 -4.37 -1.67
CA ALA A 143 4.77 -4.76 -1.52
C ALA A 143 4.48 -5.41 -0.15
N ALA A 144 5.37 -6.29 0.31
CA ALA A 144 5.24 -6.90 1.64
C ALA A 144 5.30 -5.87 2.78
N ARG A 145 5.98 -4.73 2.60
CA ARG A 145 6.06 -3.66 3.61
C ARG A 145 4.77 -2.83 3.74
N THR A 146 3.74 -3.06 2.93
CA THR A 146 2.38 -2.53 3.19
C THR A 146 1.78 -3.10 4.49
N GLY A 147 2.29 -4.24 4.97
CA GLY A 147 1.95 -4.83 6.26
C GLY A 147 2.98 -4.59 7.38
N ASP A 148 3.95 -3.70 7.19
CA ASP A 148 5.00 -3.41 8.20
C ASP A 148 4.38 -2.94 9.53
N GLU A 149 5.04 -3.18 10.66
CA GLU A 149 4.59 -2.70 11.98
C GLU A 149 4.53 -1.17 12.06
N SER A 150 5.46 -0.48 11.38
CA SER A 150 5.58 0.97 11.39
C SER A 150 4.66 1.61 10.36
N LEU A 151 3.87 2.60 10.79
CA LEU A 151 3.00 3.37 9.91
C LEU A 151 3.79 4.10 8.81
N ASP A 152 4.97 4.61 9.11
CA ASP A 152 5.77 5.37 8.15
C ASP A 152 6.36 4.47 7.06
N VAL A 153 6.75 3.25 7.41
CA VAL A 153 7.23 2.25 6.44
C VAL A 153 6.09 1.81 5.54
N ARG A 154 4.93 1.52 6.15
CA ARG A 154 3.69 1.20 5.43
C ARG A 154 3.30 2.27 4.42
N ARG A 155 3.31 3.55 4.83
CA ARG A 155 3.05 4.71 3.95
C ARG A 155 4.07 4.80 2.82
N ALA A 156 5.37 4.70 3.14
CA ALA A 156 6.42 4.75 2.12
C ALA A 156 6.28 3.62 1.08
N ALA A 157 5.92 2.40 1.50
CA ALA A 157 5.65 1.28 0.61
C ALA A 157 4.51 1.59 -0.37
N VAL A 158 3.38 2.04 0.19
CA VAL A 158 2.21 2.49 -0.56
C VAL A 158 2.56 3.58 -1.56
N ASP A 159 3.20 4.66 -1.10
CA ASP A 159 3.56 5.79 -1.95
C ASP A 159 4.47 5.33 -3.09
N LYS A 160 5.46 4.49 -2.79
CA LYS A 160 6.39 4.00 -3.81
C LYS A 160 5.71 3.11 -4.86
N LEU A 161 4.77 2.26 -4.44
CA LEU A 161 3.99 1.44 -5.36
C LEU A 161 3.08 2.31 -6.25
N MET A 162 2.43 3.32 -5.67
CA MET A 162 1.63 4.28 -6.44
C MET A 162 2.51 5.08 -7.42
N GLU A 163 3.71 5.49 -7.01
CA GLU A 163 4.69 6.15 -7.87
C GLU A 163 5.08 5.26 -9.06
N TRP A 164 5.35 3.98 -8.84
CA TRP A 164 5.70 3.04 -9.91
C TRP A 164 4.54 2.72 -10.84
N ALA A 165 3.31 2.70 -10.32
CA ALA A 165 2.08 2.61 -11.11
C ALA A 165 1.78 3.91 -11.89
N GLY A 166 2.54 5.00 -11.65
CA GLY A 166 2.33 6.30 -12.29
C GLY A 166 1.27 7.17 -11.61
N LEU A 167 0.66 6.71 -10.51
CA LEU A 167 -0.47 7.37 -9.87
C LEU A 167 -0.09 8.62 -9.05
N LEU A 168 1.20 8.85 -8.74
CA LEU A 168 1.66 9.97 -7.91
C LEU A 168 2.38 11.12 -8.63
N ARG A 169 2.73 11.00 -9.91
CA ARG A 169 3.43 12.08 -10.63
C ARG A 169 2.60 12.55 -11.81
N HIS A 170 1.85 13.63 -11.60
CA HIS A 170 0.89 14.19 -12.56
C HIS A 170 0.01 13.08 -13.13
N GLY A 171 -1.13 12.79 -12.47
CA GLY A 171 -1.97 11.62 -12.79
C GLY A 171 -1.94 11.29 -14.28
N PRO A 172 -1.61 10.04 -14.66
CA PRO A 172 -1.29 9.69 -16.03
C PRO A 172 -2.42 10.20 -16.93
N SER A 173 -2.10 10.69 -18.14
CA SER A 173 -3.18 10.88 -19.10
C SER A 173 -3.88 9.52 -19.28
N GLU A 174 -5.18 9.56 -19.54
CA GLU A 174 -6.00 8.37 -19.78
C GLU A 174 -5.30 7.40 -20.77
N GLU A 175 -4.73 7.95 -21.85
CA GLU A 175 -3.94 7.20 -22.84
C GLU A 175 -2.64 6.55 -22.28
N GLU A 176 -1.92 7.21 -21.37
CA GLU A 176 -0.70 6.65 -20.77
C GLU A 176 -1.01 5.52 -19.78
N PHE A 177 -2.14 5.62 -19.09
CA PHE A 177 -2.61 4.59 -18.16
C PHE A 177 -3.11 3.35 -18.92
N GLU A 178 -3.92 3.54 -19.96
CA GLU A 178 -4.39 2.47 -20.84
C GLU A 178 -3.25 1.78 -21.59
N ALA A 179 -2.27 2.55 -22.10
CA ALA A 179 -1.09 1.97 -22.75
C ALA A 179 -0.25 1.12 -21.79
N ARG A 180 -0.14 1.50 -20.52
CA ARG A 180 0.63 0.76 -19.50
C ARG A 180 -0.08 -0.49 -19.01
N LEU A 181 -1.41 -0.46 -18.86
CA LEU A 181 -2.22 -1.65 -18.59
C LEU A 181 -2.18 -2.65 -19.75
N ASN A 182 -1.99 -2.18 -20.98
CA ASN A 182 -1.91 -3.03 -22.18
C ASN A 182 -0.51 -3.61 -22.47
N LEU A 183 0.56 -3.17 -21.78
CA LEU A 183 1.95 -3.53 -22.14
C LEU A 183 2.66 -4.52 -21.18
N GLU A 184 2.11 -4.83 -20.01
CA GLU A 184 2.66 -5.88 -19.13
C GLU A 184 1.69 -7.07 -19.02
N PRO A 185 1.92 -8.19 -19.74
CA PRO A 185 1.05 -9.37 -19.73
C PRO A 185 0.91 -10.06 -18.36
N ASP A 186 1.73 -9.67 -17.39
CA ASP A 186 1.82 -10.30 -16.06
C ASP A 186 1.24 -9.42 -14.93
N PHE A 187 0.65 -8.27 -15.24
CA PHE A 187 0.12 -7.34 -14.22
C PHE A 187 -1.34 -7.69 -13.87
N ASP A 188 -1.54 -8.44 -12.77
CA ASP A 188 -2.85 -8.94 -12.34
C ASP A 188 -3.77 -7.80 -11.81
N PRO A 189 -4.92 -7.52 -12.45
CA PRO A 189 -5.90 -6.55 -11.97
C PRO A 189 -6.41 -6.83 -10.55
N VAL A 190 -6.37 -8.08 -10.10
CA VAL A 190 -6.69 -8.48 -8.73
C VAL A 190 -5.66 -7.92 -7.74
N GLU A 191 -4.39 -7.80 -8.11
CA GLU A 191 -3.37 -7.16 -7.28
C GLU A 191 -3.57 -5.65 -7.20
N VAL A 192 -4.04 -5.00 -8.27
CA VAL A 192 -4.42 -3.58 -8.25
C VAL A 192 -5.64 -3.34 -7.36
N LEU A 193 -6.65 -4.21 -7.41
CA LEU A 193 -7.83 -4.09 -6.56
C LEU A 193 -7.51 -4.41 -5.09
N LYS A 194 -6.73 -5.47 -4.82
CA LYS A 194 -6.20 -5.76 -3.48
C LYS A 194 -5.36 -4.60 -2.97
N PHE A 195 -4.59 -3.96 -3.83
CA PHE A 195 -3.79 -2.78 -3.52
C PHE A 195 -4.69 -1.59 -3.14
N VAL A 196 -5.70 -1.25 -3.95
CA VAL A 196 -6.69 -0.20 -3.62
C VAL A 196 -7.43 -0.51 -2.32
N LEU A 197 -7.88 -1.76 -2.12
CA LEU A 197 -8.53 -2.18 -0.88
C LEU A 197 -7.57 -2.16 0.33
N THR A 198 -6.27 -2.39 0.12
CA THR A 198 -5.22 -2.27 1.14
C THR A 198 -4.97 -0.80 1.50
N LEU A 199 -4.98 0.11 0.51
CA LEU A 199 -4.96 1.57 0.75
C LEU A 199 -6.16 2.00 1.62
N TYR A 200 -7.36 1.54 1.27
CA TYR A 200 -8.58 1.81 2.04
C TYR A 200 -8.50 1.23 3.46
N ARG A 201 -7.99 0.01 3.64
CA ARG A 201 -7.81 -0.64 4.95
C ARG A 201 -6.77 0.07 5.85
N MET A 202 -5.76 0.71 5.26
CA MET A 202 -4.68 1.38 5.99
C MET A 202 -5.03 2.80 6.45
N HIS A 203 -5.83 3.53 5.67
CA HIS A 203 -6.32 4.86 6.03
C HIS A 203 -7.55 4.84 6.96
N TRP A 204 -8.13 3.66 7.20
CA TRP A 204 -9.32 3.37 8.02
C TRP A 204 -9.27 3.88 9.47
N LYS A 205 -8.09 4.18 10.05
CA LYS A 205 -8.02 4.60 11.45
C LYS A 205 -8.02 6.10 11.69
N GLU A 206 -7.50 6.97 10.81
CA GLU A 206 -7.30 8.39 11.20
C GLU A 206 -7.22 9.47 10.07
N ALA A 207 -7.63 9.27 8.80
CA ALA A 207 -7.49 10.38 7.83
C ALA A 207 -8.54 10.51 6.71
N GLU A 208 -8.98 11.76 6.52
CA GLU A 208 -9.70 12.32 5.37
C GLU A 208 -8.87 12.18 4.07
N LEU A 209 -9.35 11.41 3.09
CA LEU A 209 -8.82 11.37 1.73
C LEU A 209 -9.79 12.17 0.84
N PRO A 210 -9.35 13.25 0.16
CA PRO A 210 -10.22 14.01 -0.70
C PRO A 210 -10.58 13.22 -1.97
N TRP A 211 -11.89 13.07 -2.21
CA TRP A 211 -12.51 12.53 -3.43
C TRP A 211 -11.97 13.16 -4.74
N GLU A 212 -11.32 14.31 -4.68
CA GLU A 212 -10.72 15.00 -5.83
C GLU A 212 -9.66 14.16 -6.57
N CYS A 213 -9.04 13.18 -5.90
CA CYS A 213 -8.06 12.27 -6.52
C CYS A 213 -8.70 11.25 -7.51
N LEU A 214 -10.01 11.02 -7.45
CA LEU A 214 -10.74 10.06 -8.30
C LEU A 214 -11.62 10.74 -9.36
N ARG A 215 -11.65 12.08 -9.41
CA ARG A 215 -12.49 12.86 -10.32
C ARG A 215 -12.21 12.68 -11.84
N PRO A 216 -10.96 12.43 -12.30
CA PRO A 216 -10.68 12.30 -13.74
C PRO A 216 -11.39 11.13 -14.44
N PHE A 217 -11.75 10.06 -13.71
CA PHE A 217 -12.30 8.81 -14.27
C PHE A 217 -13.78 8.84 -14.67
N THR A 218 -14.44 10.01 -14.60
CA THR A 218 -15.90 10.12 -14.80
C THR A 218 -16.32 11.10 -15.89
N GLN A 219 -15.38 11.74 -16.60
CA GLN A 219 -15.69 12.90 -17.45
C GLN A 219 -15.04 13.01 -18.84
N SER A 220 -14.13 12.15 -19.29
CA SER A 220 -13.65 12.16 -20.70
C SER A 220 -14.34 11.10 -21.56
N GLY A 221 -14.49 11.42 -22.84
CA GLY A 221 -15.36 10.73 -23.79
C GLY A 221 -14.63 10.03 -24.93
N GLU A 222 -15.41 9.13 -25.55
CA GLU A 222 -15.15 8.16 -26.64
C GLU A 222 -14.26 6.95 -26.27
N PRO A 223 -14.89 5.87 -25.70
CA PRO A 223 -14.18 4.76 -25.09
C PRO A 223 -14.02 3.51 -25.98
N ASP A 224 -13.00 2.70 -25.65
CA ASP A 224 -12.87 1.31 -26.12
C ASP A 224 -13.99 0.43 -25.51
N PRO A 225 -14.80 -0.25 -26.33
CA PRO A 225 -16.01 -0.95 -25.88
C PRO A 225 -15.77 -2.19 -25.01
N TYR A 226 -14.53 -2.69 -24.86
CA TYR A 226 -14.31 -3.98 -24.19
C TYR A 226 -14.05 -3.88 -22.68
N TRP A 227 -13.45 -2.79 -22.19
CA TRP A 227 -13.00 -2.69 -20.79
C TRP A 227 -13.72 -1.62 -19.97
N ASP A 228 -14.16 -0.54 -20.61
CA ASP A 228 -14.59 0.66 -19.90
C ASP A 228 -15.95 0.48 -19.19
N THR A 229 -16.85 -0.29 -19.80
CA THR A 229 -18.16 -0.57 -19.18
C THR A 229 -18.01 -1.44 -17.94
N GLN A 230 -17.12 -2.44 -17.92
CA GLN A 230 -17.05 -3.39 -16.81
C GLN A 230 -16.32 -2.83 -15.58
N LEU A 231 -15.20 -2.12 -15.80
CA LEU A 231 -14.41 -1.56 -14.72
C LEU A 231 -15.09 -0.31 -14.12
N LEU A 232 -15.68 0.58 -14.92
CA LEU A 232 -16.45 1.73 -14.42
C LEU A 232 -17.79 1.29 -13.78
N GLU A 233 -18.45 0.24 -14.29
CA GLU A 233 -19.62 -0.35 -13.61
C GLU A 233 -19.26 -1.03 -12.28
N LEU A 234 -18.00 -1.39 -12.05
CA LEU A 234 -17.51 -1.95 -10.78
C LEU A 234 -17.00 -0.87 -9.82
N LEU A 235 -16.24 0.10 -10.33
CA LEU A 235 -15.59 1.16 -9.55
C LEU A 235 -16.56 2.24 -9.08
N GLU A 236 -17.56 2.62 -9.88
CA GLU A 236 -18.54 3.63 -9.47
C GLU A 236 -19.39 3.13 -8.28
N PRO A 237 -19.95 1.90 -8.29
CA PRO A 237 -20.67 1.35 -7.15
C PRO A 237 -19.77 1.01 -5.95
N LEU A 238 -18.53 0.55 -6.16
CA LEU A 238 -17.56 0.42 -5.06
C LEU A 238 -17.28 1.78 -4.43
N SER A 239 -17.09 2.83 -5.24
CA SER A 239 -16.88 4.19 -4.73
C SER A 239 -18.12 4.71 -3.99
N GLN A 240 -19.33 4.41 -4.45
CA GLN A 240 -20.58 4.76 -3.78
C GLN A 240 -20.76 3.99 -2.47
N PHE A 241 -20.40 2.70 -2.44
CA PHE A 241 -20.37 1.87 -1.25
C PHE A 241 -19.34 2.38 -0.22
N TYR A 242 -18.14 2.75 -0.66
CA TYR A 242 -17.13 3.33 0.22
C TYR A 242 -17.49 4.77 0.66
N ARG A 243 -18.17 5.58 -0.17
CA ARG A 243 -18.76 6.87 0.25
C ARG A 243 -19.89 6.68 1.28
N ALA A 244 -20.63 5.58 1.22
CA ALA A 244 -21.63 5.19 2.23
C ALA A 244 -20.98 4.86 3.56
N MET A 245 -19.94 4.03 3.52
CA MET A 245 -19.14 3.68 4.69
C MET A 245 -18.46 4.92 5.31
N TRP A 246 -17.95 5.84 4.47
CA TRP A 246 -17.36 7.12 4.87
C TRP A 246 -18.36 8.07 5.54
N SER A 247 -19.57 8.19 4.97
CA SER A 247 -20.64 9.04 5.51
C SER A 247 -21.19 8.53 6.86
N LEU A 248 -21.03 7.23 7.12
CA LEU A 248 -21.43 6.55 8.36
C LEU A 248 -20.44 6.66 9.53
N GLU A 249 -19.21 7.10 9.29
CA GLU A 249 -18.16 7.22 10.31
C GLU A 249 -17.76 8.67 10.65
N LEU A 250 -17.95 9.63 9.74
CA LEU A 250 -17.69 11.06 10.00
C LEU A 250 -18.84 11.81 10.65
N LEU A 251 -20.04 11.25 10.68
CA LEU A 251 -21.07 11.74 11.59
C LEU A 251 -20.65 11.30 13.00
N GLU A 252 -20.41 12.25 13.91
CA GLU A 252 -20.51 12.00 15.37
C GLU A 252 -21.66 11.02 15.64
N PRO A 253 -21.62 10.16 16.68
CA PRO A 253 -22.58 9.08 16.91
C PRO A 253 -24.01 9.61 17.09
N ARG A 254 -24.63 9.97 15.98
CA ARG A 254 -26.02 10.20 15.74
C ARG A 254 -26.38 9.04 14.84
N SER A 255 -26.98 8.06 15.47
CA SER A 255 -27.72 7.00 14.82
C SER A 255 -28.68 7.63 13.80
N GLU A 256 -28.28 7.66 12.54
CA GLU A 256 -29.20 7.94 11.44
C GLU A 256 -29.45 6.61 10.71
N PRO A 257 -30.57 5.92 11.01
CA PRO A 257 -30.95 4.66 10.39
C PRO A 257 -30.96 4.70 8.85
N GLU A 258 -31.07 5.89 8.27
CA GLU A 258 -31.08 6.13 6.83
C GLU A 258 -29.73 5.81 6.16
N ALA A 259 -28.61 6.04 6.83
CA ALA A 259 -27.29 5.79 6.27
C ALA A 259 -26.95 4.28 6.26
N ASP A 260 -27.38 3.54 7.29
CA ASP A 260 -27.25 2.08 7.35
C ASP A 260 -28.19 1.40 6.34
N ALA A 261 -29.43 1.90 6.18
CA ALA A 261 -30.35 1.47 5.14
C ALA A 261 -29.78 1.77 3.73
N TRP A 262 -29.07 2.87 3.55
CA TRP A 262 -28.48 3.21 2.26
C TRP A 262 -27.36 2.25 1.84
N VAL A 263 -26.48 1.82 2.76
CA VAL A 263 -25.45 0.78 2.48
C VAL A 263 -26.09 -0.52 2.02
N LEU A 264 -27.14 -0.96 2.71
CA LEU A 264 -27.88 -2.18 2.35
C LEU A 264 -28.59 -2.03 0.99
N GLU A 265 -29.12 -0.85 0.69
CA GLU A 265 -29.76 -0.54 -0.58
C GLU A 265 -28.76 -0.54 -1.75
N VAL A 266 -27.54 -0.03 -1.54
CA VAL A 266 -26.46 -0.07 -2.54
C VAL A 266 -26.04 -1.53 -2.80
N ALA A 267 -25.85 -2.33 -1.75
CA ALA A 267 -25.54 -3.76 -1.89
C ALA A 267 -26.64 -4.53 -2.63
N LEU A 268 -27.91 -4.25 -2.33
CA LEU A 268 -29.06 -4.85 -3.01
C LEU A 268 -29.22 -4.38 -4.45
N ARG A 269 -28.90 -3.12 -4.75
CA ARG A 269 -28.92 -2.59 -6.12
C ARG A 269 -27.86 -3.29 -6.99
N PHE A 270 -26.73 -3.63 -6.39
CA PHE A 270 -25.67 -4.42 -7.02
C PHE A 270 -26.16 -5.86 -7.32
N TRP A 271 -26.86 -6.48 -6.38
CA TRP A 271 -27.47 -7.81 -6.56
C TRP A 271 -28.58 -7.85 -7.62
N ARG A 272 -29.46 -6.84 -7.66
CA ARG A 272 -30.63 -6.79 -8.54
C ARG A 272 -30.31 -6.50 -10.01
N LYS A 273 -29.09 -6.08 -10.36
CA LYS A 273 -28.70 -5.82 -11.76
C LYS A 273 -28.27 -7.16 -12.39
N PRO A 274 -29.07 -7.78 -13.28
CA PRO A 274 -28.72 -9.07 -13.84
C PRO A 274 -27.63 -8.88 -14.89
N SER A 275 -26.42 -9.37 -14.64
CA SER A 275 -25.48 -9.64 -15.71
C SER A 275 -25.77 -11.03 -16.25
N GLN A 276 -26.30 -11.12 -17.46
CA GLN A 276 -26.46 -12.41 -18.14
C GLN A 276 -25.07 -13.05 -18.32
N GLY A 277 -24.81 -14.16 -17.62
CA GLY A 277 -23.80 -15.15 -18.00
C GLY A 277 -22.38 -14.99 -17.47
N ASP A 278 -22.10 -14.12 -16.49
CA ASP A 278 -20.73 -13.95 -15.96
C ASP A 278 -20.61 -14.44 -14.51
N GLU A 279 -20.23 -15.72 -14.36
CA GLU A 279 -20.04 -16.39 -13.06
C GLU A 279 -19.02 -15.67 -12.15
N THR A 280 -18.07 -14.97 -12.74
CA THR A 280 -17.05 -14.20 -12.02
C THR A 280 -17.70 -13.05 -11.25
N LYS A 281 -18.67 -12.35 -11.83
CA LYS A 281 -19.39 -11.22 -11.20
C LYS A 281 -20.23 -11.64 -10.00
N ILE A 282 -20.84 -12.83 -10.05
CA ILE A 282 -21.62 -13.39 -8.93
C ILE A 282 -20.74 -13.59 -7.69
N ASN A 283 -19.50 -14.02 -7.87
CA ASN A 283 -18.54 -14.19 -6.77
C ASN A 283 -18.09 -12.85 -6.17
N TRP A 284 -17.90 -11.81 -6.99
CA TRP A 284 -17.53 -10.46 -6.52
C TRP A 284 -18.65 -9.79 -5.71
N VAL A 285 -19.90 -9.91 -6.18
CA VAL A 285 -21.09 -9.42 -5.47
C VAL A 285 -21.23 -10.10 -4.11
N ALA A 286 -21.04 -11.42 -4.07
CA ALA A 286 -21.13 -12.20 -2.84
C ALA A 286 -20.05 -11.79 -1.82
N LEU A 287 -18.80 -11.61 -2.27
CA LEU A 287 -17.68 -11.20 -1.40
C LEU A 287 -17.88 -9.78 -0.84
N ALA A 288 -18.31 -8.84 -1.68
CA ALA A 288 -18.59 -7.46 -1.24
C ALA A 288 -19.77 -7.41 -0.24
N ALA A 289 -20.84 -8.18 -0.50
CA ALA A 289 -21.96 -8.32 0.43
C ALA A 289 -21.54 -8.96 1.76
N GLU A 290 -20.64 -9.95 1.72
CA GLU A 290 -20.09 -10.59 2.91
C GLU A 290 -19.29 -9.60 3.78
N GLU A 291 -18.39 -8.81 3.19
CA GLU A 291 -17.61 -7.80 3.93
C GLU A 291 -18.49 -6.67 4.47
N ALA A 292 -19.52 -6.26 3.72
CA ALA A 292 -20.53 -5.30 4.19
C ALA A 292 -21.25 -5.83 5.44
N LEU A 293 -21.65 -7.10 5.43
CA LEU A 293 -22.32 -7.75 6.56
C LEU A 293 -21.40 -7.90 7.78
N LYS A 294 -20.11 -8.23 7.59
CA LYS A 294 -19.11 -8.26 8.66
C LYS A 294 -18.93 -6.89 9.31
N CYS A 295 -18.90 -5.82 8.53
CA CYS A 295 -18.81 -4.45 9.05
C CYS A 295 -20.05 -4.07 9.86
N LEU A 296 -21.26 -4.36 9.34
CA LEU A 296 -22.52 -4.10 10.04
C LEU A 296 -22.61 -4.87 11.35
N LYS A 297 -22.18 -6.14 11.37
CA LYS A 297 -22.06 -6.94 12.60
C LYS A 297 -21.15 -6.28 13.63
N ALA A 298 -19.93 -5.93 13.25
CA ALA A 298 -18.95 -5.37 14.17
C ALA A 298 -19.46 -4.06 14.79
N ARG A 299 -20.20 -3.24 14.04
CA ARG A 299 -20.85 -2.02 14.55
C ARG A 299 -21.99 -2.31 15.52
N PHE A 300 -22.77 -3.37 15.28
CA PHE A 300 -23.83 -3.81 16.19
C PHE A 300 -23.27 -4.34 17.51
N GLU A 301 -22.26 -5.22 17.44
CA GLU A 301 -21.59 -5.77 18.62
C GLU A 301 -20.90 -4.67 19.46
N ALA A 302 -20.38 -3.65 18.81
CA ALA A 302 -19.79 -2.49 19.49
C ALA A 302 -20.83 -1.47 20.01
N GLY A 303 -22.14 -1.75 19.87
CA GLY A 303 -23.23 -0.92 20.40
C GLY A 303 -23.52 0.35 19.60
N TYR A 304 -22.94 0.50 18.41
CA TYR A 304 -23.14 1.65 17.53
C TYR A 304 -24.45 1.57 16.73
N LEU A 305 -24.99 0.36 16.52
CA LEU A 305 -26.31 0.14 15.93
C LEU A 305 -27.33 -0.14 17.05
N LYS A 306 -28.16 0.85 17.39
CA LYS A 306 -29.15 0.69 18.48
C LYS A 306 -30.48 0.06 18.08
N VAL A 307 -30.70 -0.21 16.80
CA VAL A 307 -31.77 -1.04 16.18
C VAL A 307 -31.91 -0.53 14.74
N LEU A 308 -31.82 -1.41 13.74
CA LEU A 308 -32.20 -1.06 12.36
C LEU A 308 -33.68 -0.67 12.36
N ASP A 309 -34.04 0.44 11.70
CA ASP A 309 -35.44 0.80 11.51
C ASP A 309 -36.17 -0.24 10.62
N ALA A 310 -37.47 -0.08 10.43
CA ALA A 310 -38.26 -1.03 9.63
C ALA A 310 -37.71 -1.18 8.18
N ARG A 311 -37.11 -0.12 7.63
CA ARG A 311 -36.52 -0.12 6.28
C ARG A 311 -35.19 -0.88 6.27
N GLY A 312 -34.29 -0.61 7.21
CA GLY A 312 -33.03 -1.34 7.36
C GLY A 312 -33.26 -2.83 7.62
N LYS A 313 -34.26 -3.19 8.44
CA LYS A 313 -34.66 -4.60 8.65
C LYS A 313 -35.17 -5.26 7.38
N ALA A 314 -35.97 -4.54 6.58
CA ALA A 314 -36.47 -5.05 5.30
C ALA A 314 -35.35 -5.28 4.29
N LEU A 315 -34.41 -4.33 4.18
CA LEU A 315 -33.24 -4.46 3.29
C LEU A 315 -32.28 -5.57 3.74
N ALA A 316 -32.04 -5.71 5.05
CA ALA A 316 -31.23 -6.82 5.58
C ALA A 316 -31.87 -8.19 5.31
N ARG A 317 -33.21 -8.29 5.41
CA ARG A 317 -33.95 -9.51 5.05
C ARG A 317 -33.82 -9.82 3.56
N GLU A 318 -33.97 -8.82 2.72
CA GLU A 318 -33.84 -8.99 1.27
C GLU A 318 -32.41 -9.40 0.86
N LEU A 319 -31.39 -8.81 1.50
CA LEU A 319 -29.99 -9.16 1.23
C LEU A 319 -29.72 -10.61 1.64
N ARG A 320 -30.35 -11.09 2.72
CA ARG A 320 -30.29 -12.50 3.12
C ARG A 320 -30.94 -13.42 2.09
N GLU A 321 -32.15 -13.09 1.65
CA GLU A 321 -32.86 -13.88 0.64
C GLU A 321 -32.09 -13.95 -0.69
N ALA A 322 -31.44 -12.84 -1.06
CA ALA A 322 -30.52 -12.76 -2.20
C ALA A 322 -29.32 -13.71 -2.05
N LEU A 323 -28.63 -13.68 -0.91
CA LEU A 323 -27.50 -14.56 -0.63
C LEU A 323 -27.89 -16.04 -0.58
N ASP A 324 -29.06 -16.37 -0.01
CA ASP A 324 -29.59 -17.73 0.03
C ASP A 324 -29.97 -18.23 -1.37
N LEU A 325 -30.47 -17.36 -2.24
CA LEU A 325 -30.70 -17.69 -3.65
C LEU A 325 -29.37 -17.92 -4.40
N ALA A 326 -28.38 -17.05 -4.19
CA ALA A 326 -27.01 -17.21 -4.73
C ALA A 326 -26.43 -18.58 -4.37
N ARG A 327 -26.57 -18.95 -3.09
CA ARG A 327 -26.09 -20.22 -2.55
C ARG A 327 -26.78 -21.42 -3.21
N ARG A 328 -28.10 -21.37 -3.36
CA ARG A 328 -28.85 -22.44 -4.04
C ARG A 328 -28.41 -22.60 -5.48
N GLN A 329 -28.24 -21.49 -6.20
CA GLN A 329 -27.76 -21.51 -7.58
C GLN A 329 -26.35 -22.09 -7.67
N ALA A 330 -25.41 -21.63 -6.84
CA ALA A 330 -24.05 -22.14 -6.83
C ALA A 330 -23.96 -23.64 -6.48
N LEU A 331 -24.81 -24.13 -5.56
CA LEU A 331 -24.91 -25.56 -5.23
C LEU A 331 -25.51 -26.38 -6.37
N GLU A 332 -26.50 -25.84 -7.08
CA GLU A 332 -27.14 -26.49 -8.22
C GLU A 332 -26.21 -26.53 -9.44
N ASP A 333 -25.45 -25.47 -9.68
CA ASP A 333 -24.40 -25.39 -10.70
C ASP A 333 -23.26 -26.37 -10.36
N HIS A 334 -22.83 -26.43 -9.09
CA HIS A 334 -21.84 -27.39 -8.62
C HIS A 334 -22.33 -28.83 -8.76
N ARG A 335 -23.58 -29.13 -8.38
CA ARG A 335 -24.18 -30.46 -8.55
C ARG A 335 -24.24 -30.82 -10.04
N SER A 336 -24.67 -29.90 -10.90
CA SER A 336 -24.74 -30.10 -12.35
C SER A 336 -23.37 -30.39 -12.96
N ARG A 337 -22.30 -29.76 -12.46
CA ARG A 337 -20.91 -30.03 -12.87
C ARG A 337 -20.39 -31.38 -12.36
N CYS A 338 -20.74 -31.76 -11.13
CA CYS A 338 -20.35 -33.04 -10.54
C CYS A 338 -21.10 -34.25 -11.11
N GLU A 339 -22.29 -34.05 -11.68
CA GLU A 339 -23.05 -35.09 -12.38
C GLU A 339 -22.55 -35.34 -13.81
N GLN A 340 -21.65 -34.50 -14.34
CA GLN A 340 -20.96 -34.77 -15.60
C GLN A 340 -19.83 -35.79 -15.35
N PRO A 341 -19.83 -36.94 -16.05
CA PRO A 341 -18.89 -38.05 -15.80
C PRO A 341 -17.42 -37.71 -16.09
N GLU A 342 -17.14 -36.49 -16.56
CA GLU A 342 -15.85 -36.02 -17.04
C GLU A 342 -15.04 -35.31 -15.95
N HIS A 343 -15.64 -35.06 -14.78
CA HIS A 343 -15.02 -34.29 -13.69
C HIS A 343 -14.95 -35.12 -12.40
N GLY A 344 -14.11 -36.16 -12.43
CA GLY A 344 -13.68 -36.86 -11.23
C GLY A 344 -12.78 -35.97 -10.38
N GLU A 345 -13.22 -35.72 -9.14
CA GLU A 345 -12.57 -34.95 -8.07
C GLU A 345 -12.78 -33.42 -8.11
N CYS A 346 -13.89 -32.95 -7.51
CA CYS A 346 -14.05 -31.55 -7.11
C CYS A 346 -13.73 -31.35 -5.62
N PHE A 347 -12.91 -30.32 -5.36
CA PHE A 347 -12.24 -29.96 -4.11
C PHE A 347 -13.17 -29.72 -2.91
N GLY A 348 -12.74 -30.20 -1.74
CA GLY A 348 -13.29 -29.85 -0.44
C GLY A 348 -12.63 -28.60 0.15
N LYS A 349 -13.46 -27.61 0.48
CA LYS A 349 -13.31 -26.67 1.60
C LYS A 349 -14.69 -26.09 1.87
N GLU A 350 -15.37 -26.61 2.89
CA GLU A 350 -16.60 -26.01 3.42
C GLU A 350 -16.25 -24.63 4.00
N TRP A 351 -16.84 -23.59 3.44
CA TRP A 351 -16.84 -22.26 4.05
C TRP A 351 -17.82 -22.31 5.23
N SER A 352 -17.37 -21.90 6.42
CA SER A 352 -18.17 -21.94 7.66
C SER A 352 -19.29 -20.87 7.66
N LEU A 353 -20.37 -21.19 6.95
CA LEU A 353 -21.61 -20.41 6.82
C LEU A 353 -22.42 -20.33 8.12
N ASP A 354 -22.20 -21.25 9.05
CA ASP A 354 -22.88 -21.25 10.36
C ASP A 354 -22.56 -19.99 11.17
N GLY A 355 -21.37 -19.43 11.00
CA GLY A 355 -20.97 -18.15 11.61
C GLY A 355 -21.71 -16.93 11.05
N MET A 356 -22.20 -16.98 9.80
CA MET A 356 -22.91 -15.87 9.14
C MET A 356 -24.40 -15.84 9.52
N MET A 357 -25.01 -17.01 9.69
CA MET A 357 -26.42 -17.12 10.06
C MET A 357 -26.69 -16.69 11.50
N ALA A 358 -25.76 -16.97 12.42
CA ALA A 358 -25.85 -16.52 13.81
C ALA A 358 -25.94 -14.98 13.92
N VAL A 359 -25.18 -14.28 13.10
CA VAL A 359 -25.07 -12.82 13.05
C VAL A 359 -26.34 -12.18 12.55
N LEU A 360 -26.86 -12.72 11.46
CA LEU A 360 -28.06 -12.23 10.82
C LEU A 360 -29.30 -12.47 11.71
N LEU A 361 -29.33 -13.58 12.45
CA LEU A 361 -30.38 -13.86 13.45
C LEU A 361 -30.33 -12.87 14.63
N GLU A 362 -29.13 -12.53 15.14
CA GLU A 362 -28.96 -11.54 16.20
C GLU A 362 -29.40 -10.13 15.78
N LEU A 363 -29.09 -9.73 14.54
CA LEU A 363 -29.46 -8.40 13.99
C LEU A 363 -30.97 -8.23 13.73
N SER A 364 -31.73 -9.32 13.63
CA SER A 364 -33.15 -9.27 13.26
C SER A 364 -34.07 -8.97 14.45
N GLY A 365 -33.59 -9.19 15.69
CA GLY A 365 -34.40 -9.16 16.91
C GLY A 365 -35.46 -10.29 16.94
N PRO A 366 -36.01 -10.62 18.12
CA PRO A 366 -37.13 -11.56 18.20
C PRO A 366 -38.34 -10.97 17.47
N GLU A 367 -39.03 -11.78 16.64
CA GLU A 367 -40.32 -11.39 16.08
C GLU A 367 -41.28 -11.08 17.23
N GLU A 368 -41.69 -9.81 17.37
CA GLU A 368 -42.83 -9.46 18.20
C GLU A 368 -44.04 -10.23 17.67
N GLN A 369 -44.43 -11.27 18.41
CA GLN A 369 -45.71 -11.92 18.21
C GLN A 369 -46.77 -10.83 18.33
N ARG A 370 -47.36 -10.44 17.19
CA ARG A 370 -48.62 -9.70 17.16
C ARG A 370 -49.61 -10.52 17.97
N THR A 371 -49.84 -10.11 19.20
CA THR A 371 -51.03 -10.48 19.95
C THR A 371 -52.13 -9.61 19.36
N ASP A 372 -52.89 -10.17 18.43
CA ASP A 372 -54.11 -9.55 17.93
C ASP A 372 -55.08 -9.38 19.10
N GLY A 373 -55.33 -8.12 19.47
CA GLY A 373 -56.36 -7.68 20.40
C GLY A 373 -57.37 -6.80 19.69
#